data_AF-A0A244CRI1-F1
#
_entry.id   AF-A0A244CRI1-F1
#
_cell.length_a   1.000
_cell.length_b   1.000
_cell.length_c   1.000
_cell.angle_alpha   90.00
_cell.angle_beta   90.00
_cell.angle_gamma   90.00
#
_symmetry.space_group_name_H-M   'P 1'
#
loop_
_entity.id
_entity.type
_entity.pdbx_description
1 polymer ?
#
loop_
_entity_poly.entity_id
_entity_poly.type
_entity_poly.pdbx_seq_one_letter_code
_entity_poly.pdbx_strand_id
1 'polypeptide(L)'
;MRGCMKYLILVLILVSQSLVGQNNDLSLTMKNMGLSYKNAIQATDPESLETHLIDMLGYLKQSEQFSFNDKKEASLEGLKKVANIVKQAQAFNQAGEFDKAILHLKPIDKLRKKYHKLHEPSFWDLLFGQ
;
A
#
# COMPACT_ATOMS: atom_id res chain seq x y z
N MET A 1 53.03 29.75 -18.61
CA MET A 1 53.09 28.40 -19.22
C MET A 1 52.03 27.56 -18.54
N ARG A 2 50.92 27.22 -19.24
CA ARG A 2 50.57 25.85 -19.68
C ARG A 2 50.78 24.83 -18.55
N GLY A 3 49.80 24.13 -18.01
CA GLY A 3 48.41 23.86 -18.39
C GLY A 3 48.09 22.53 -17.70
N CYS A 4 46.97 22.43 -16.99
CA CYS A 4 46.52 21.13 -16.49
C CYS A 4 44.99 21.08 -16.59
N MET A 5 44.53 20.68 -17.77
CA MET A 5 43.16 20.26 -18.01
C MET A 5 43.23 19.12 -19.01
N LYS A 6 42.53 18.01 -18.71
CA LYS A 6 42.04 16.93 -19.60
C LYS A 6 42.39 15.52 -19.13
N TYR A 7 41.59 15.04 -18.19
CA TYR A 7 41.07 13.66 -18.17
C TYR A 7 39.64 13.80 -17.62
N LEU A 8 38.60 14.06 -18.42
CA LEU A 8 37.96 13.18 -19.40
C LEU A 8 37.76 11.75 -18.89
N ILE A 9 36.91 11.59 -17.86
CA ILE A 9 36.24 10.33 -17.55
C ILE A 9 34.78 10.72 -17.20
N LEU A 10 33.84 10.66 -18.14
CA LEU A 10 33.20 9.48 -18.74
C LEU A 10 31.98 9.04 -17.89
N VAL A 11 30.82 9.11 -18.54
CA VAL A 11 29.50 8.53 -18.24
C VAL A 11 28.66 9.20 -17.14
N LEU A 12 27.91 10.24 -17.53
CA LEU A 12 26.59 10.50 -16.93
C LEU A 12 25.60 9.56 -17.62
N ILE A 13 25.31 8.41 -17.00
CA ILE A 13 24.32 7.46 -17.50
C ILE A 13 22.94 8.13 -17.37
N LEU A 14 22.41 8.58 -18.51
CA LEU A 14 20.99 8.80 -18.72
C LEU A 14 20.29 7.45 -18.56
N VAL A 15 19.81 7.17 -17.35
CA VAL A 15 18.90 6.04 -17.13
C VAL A 15 17.50 6.49 -17.50
N SER A 16 17.17 6.38 -18.78
CA SER A 16 15.79 6.37 -19.25
C SER A 16 15.19 5.00 -18.92
N GLN A 17 14.61 4.85 -17.73
CA GLN A 17 13.75 3.72 -17.38
C GLN A 17 12.32 4.19 -17.17
N SER A 18 11.67 4.63 -18.25
CA SER A 18 10.24 4.88 -18.26
C SER A 18 9.60 3.83 -19.14
N LEU A 19 9.08 2.75 -18.52
CA LEU A 19 7.90 1.96 -18.94
C LEU A 19 7.69 0.68 -18.08
N VAL A 20 8.63 0.31 -17.19
CA VAL A 20 8.49 -0.81 -16.21
C VAL A 20 8.26 -0.29 -14.78
N GLY A 21 7.62 0.88 -14.63
CA GLY A 21 7.46 1.59 -13.35
C GLY A 21 6.17 1.25 -12.59
N GLN A 22 5.00 1.37 -13.24
CA GLN A 22 3.71 1.35 -12.53
C GLN A 22 3.42 0.06 -11.74
N ASN A 23 3.74 -1.12 -12.27
CA ASN A 23 3.48 -2.38 -11.56
C ASN A 23 4.40 -2.54 -10.34
N ASN A 24 5.66 -2.12 -10.47
CA ASN A 24 6.62 -2.12 -9.36
C ASN A 24 6.19 -1.13 -8.26
N ASP A 25 5.70 0.05 -8.66
CA ASP A 25 5.24 1.09 -7.74
C ASP A 25 3.97 0.64 -6.98
N LEU A 26 2.99 0.04 -7.67
CA LEU A 26 1.78 -0.50 -7.07
C LEU A 26 2.10 -1.62 -6.07
N SER A 27 2.97 -2.57 -6.44
CA SER A 27 3.44 -3.64 -5.56
C SER A 27 4.09 -3.09 -4.30
N LEU A 28 4.93 -2.06 -4.43
CA LEU A 28 5.59 -1.40 -3.31
C LEU A 28 4.58 -0.67 -2.39
N THR A 29 3.69 0.14 -2.96
CA THR A 29 2.61 0.83 -2.21
C THR A 29 1.84 -0.16 -1.34
N MET A 30 1.67 -1.39 -1.82
CA MET A 30 0.77 -2.35 -1.20
C MET A 30 1.45 -3.27 -0.21
N LYS A 31 2.75 -3.54 -0.41
CA LYS A 31 3.62 -4.01 0.67
C LYS A 31 3.62 -3.03 1.84
N ASN A 32 3.69 -1.72 1.57
CA ASN A 32 3.66 -0.71 2.62
C ASN A 32 2.31 -0.67 3.35
N MET A 33 1.18 -0.76 2.65
CA MET A 33 -0.12 -0.88 3.32
C MET A 33 -0.23 -2.14 4.18
N GLY A 34 0.28 -3.27 3.69
CA GLY A 34 0.36 -4.51 4.48
C GLY A 34 1.25 -4.39 5.72
N LEU A 35 2.31 -3.60 5.66
CA LEU A 35 3.16 -3.28 6.82
C LEU A 35 2.44 -2.36 7.81
N SER A 36 1.85 -1.25 7.34
CA SER A 36 1.06 -0.34 8.19
C SER A 36 -0.11 -1.06 8.84
N TYR A 37 -0.78 -1.99 8.14
CA TYR A 37 -1.76 -2.88 8.73
C TYR A 37 -1.18 -3.64 9.92
N LYS A 38 -0.08 -4.37 9.75
CA LYS A 38 0.54 -5.15 10.84
C LYS A 38 0.88 -4.27 12.03
N ASN A 39 1.44 -3.10 11.77
CA ASN A 39 1.80 -2.14 12.82
C ASN A 39 0.55 -1.61 13.54
N ALA A 40 -0.55 -1.33 12.82
CA ALA A 40 -1.83 -0.93 13.42
C ALA A 40 -2.38 -1.99 14.37
N ILE A 41 -2.28 -3.29 14.04
CA ILE A 41 -2.78 -4.36 14.95
C ILE A 41 -1.85 -4.59 16.15
N GLN A 42 -0.61 -4.09 16.08
CA GLN A 42 0.40 -4.17 17.14
C GLN A 42 0.53 -2.87 17.93
N ALA A 43 -0.20 -1.82 17.56
CA ALA A 43 -0.19 -0.55 18.25
C ALA A 43 -0.60 -0.75 19.71
N THR A 44 0.08 -0.04 20.61
CA THR A 44 -0.14 -0.12 22.07
C THR A 44 -0.89 1.09 22.61
N ASP A 45 -1.12 2.09 21.78
CA ASP A 45 -1.74 3.36 22.15
C ASP A 45 -2.52 3.99 20.97
N PRO A 46 -3.50 4.87 21.26
CA PRO A 46 -4.33 5.49 20.23
C PRO A 46 -3.59 6.33 19.20
N GLU A 47 -2.48 6.98 19.57
CA GLU A 47 -1.72 7.87 18.68
C GLU A 47 -0.94 7.08 17.63
N SER A 48 -0.28 6.00 18.06
CA SER A 48 0.38 5.03 17.18
C SER A 48 -0.62 4.37 16.23
N LEU A 49 -1.80 3.99 16.73
CA LEU A 49 -2.86 3.42 15.90
C LEU A 49 -3.33 4.44 14.85
N GLU A 50 -3.60 5.68 15.24
CA GLU A 50 -4.03 6.75 14.32
C GLU A 50 -3.03 6.95 13.19
N THR A 51 -1.73 7.01 13.52
CA THR A 51 -0.64 7.16 12.55
C THR A 51 -0.70 6.06 11.49
N HIS A 52 -0.80 4.80 11.91
CA HIS A 52 -0.86 3.67 10.98
C HIS A 52 -2.15 3.63 10.16
N LEU A 53 -3.29 4.05 10.74
CA LEU A 53 -4.56 4.17 10.00
C LEU A 53 -4.47 5.24 8.90
N ILE A 54 -3.85 6.38 9.18
CA ILE A 54 -3.59 7.44 8.20
C ILE A 54 -2.70 6.91 7.06
N ASP A 55 -1.60 6.21 7.39
CA ASP A 55 -0.72 5.61 6.40
C ASP A 55 -1.47 4.63 5.50
N MET A 56 -2.28 3.75 6.09
CA MET A 56 -3.11 2.80 5.34
C MET A 56 -4.05 3.52 4.35
N LEU A 57 -4.74 4.57 4.78
CA LEU A 57 -5.61 5.37 3.91
C LEU A 57 -4.82 6.05 2.79
N GLY A 58 -3.61 6.54 3.09
CA GLY A 58 -2.69 7.12 2.11
C GLY A 58 -2.33 6.11 1.01
N TYR A 59 -1.89 4.90 1.40
CA TYR A 59 -1.53 3.86 0.44
C TYR A 59 -2.72 3.31 -0.34
N LEU A 60 -3.90 3.21 0.28
CA LEU A 60 -5.13 2.84 -0.43
C LEU A 60 -5.48 3.87 -1.51
N LYS A 61 -5.41 5.16 -1.18
CA LYS A 61 -5.66 6.25 -2.14
C LYS A 61 -4.62 6.27 -3.27
N GLN A 62 -3.35 6.03 -2.94
CA GLN A 62 -2.29 5.91 -3.94
C GLN A 62 -2.56 4.72 -4.88
N SER A 63 -3.06 3.62 -4.34
CA SER A 63 -3.34 2.40 -5.11
C SER A 63 -4.42 2.58 -6.16
N GLU A 64 -5.44 3.39 -5.86
CA GLU A 64 -6.51 3.73 -6.81
C GLU A 64 -6.00 4.47 -8.06
N GLN A 65 -4.79 5.05 -8.02
CA GLN A 65 -4.20 5.78 -9.15
C GLN A 65 -3.49 4.88 -10.16
N PHE A 66 -3.23 3.62 -9.82
CA PHE A 66 -2.54 2.71 -10.73
C PHE A 66 -3.51 2.01 -11.69
N SER A 67 -2.96 1.56 -12.81
CA SER A 67 -3.69 0.74 -13.77
C SER A 67 -3.82 -0.68 -13.22
N PHE A 68 -5.06 -1.13 -13.06
CA PHE A 68 -5.35 -2.54 -12.86
C PHE A 68 -5.61 -3.17 -14.22
N ASN A 69 -5.11 -4.39 -14.45
CA ASN A 69 -5.30 -5.15 -15.68
C ASN A 69 -6.79 -5.59 -15.81
N ASP A 70 -7.06 -6.79 -16.31
CA ASP A 70 -8.41 -7.30 -16.66
C ASP A 70 -9.43 -7.34 -15.51
N LYS A 71 -9.04 -6.96 -14.29
CA LYS A 71 -9.85 -7.06 -13.08
C LYS A 71 -10.03 -5.73 -12.34
N LYS A 72 -9.90 -4.60 -13.05
CA LYS A 72 -9.98 -3.25 -12.47
C LYS A 72 -11.16 -2.99 -11.55
N GLU A 73 -12.37 -3.41 -11.91
CA GLU A 73 -13.56 -3.16 -11.10
C GLU A 73 -13.53 -3.90 -9.76
N ALA A 74 -13.23 -5.20 -9.80
CA ALA A 74 -13.10 -6.03 -8.59
C ALA A 74 -11.98 -5.53 -7.67
N SER A 75 -10.88 -5.09 -8.27
CA SER A 75 -9.78 -4.43 -7.59
C SER A 75 -10.23 -3.17 -6.85
N LEU A 76 -10.80 -2.20 -7.57
CA LEU A 76 -11.29 -0.96 -6.96
C LEU A 76 -12.36 -1.20 -5.90
N GLU A 77 -13.24 -2.18 -6.09
CA GLU A 77 -14.25 -2.56 -5.11
C GLU A 77 -13.62 -3.04 -3.79
N GLY A 78 -12.62 -3.91 -3.88
CA GLY A 78 -11.98 -4.41 -2.67
C GLY A 78 -11.11 -3.35 -1.99
N LEU A 79 -10.44 -2.43 -2.73
CA LEU A 79 -9.77 -1.27 -2.13
C LEU A 79 -10.76 -0.42 -1.31
N LYS A 80 -11.95 -0.15 -1.87
CA LYS A 80 -13.02 0.58 -1.17
C LYS A 80 -13.50 -0.15 0.08
N LYS A 81 -13.61 -1.48 0.05
CA LYS A 81 -13.97 -2.28 1.23
C LYS A 81 -12.94 -2.14 2.34
N VAL A 82 -11.65 -2.25 2.01
CA VAL A 82 -10.57 -2.06 2.98
C VAL A 82 -10.59 -0.62 3.51
N ALA A 83 -10.71 0.39 2.64
CA ALA A 83 -10.77 1.79 3.06
C ALA A 83 -11.93 2.07 4.01
N ASN A 84 -13.10 1.47 3.80
CA ASN A 84 -14.25 1.62 4.69
C ASN A 84 -13.98 1.05 6.09
N ILE A 85 -13.35 -0.13 6.17
CA ILE A 85 -12.94 -0.74 7.44
C ILE A 85 -11.95 0.17 8.18
N VAL A 86 -10.94 0.69 7.47
CA VAL A 86 -9.91 1.56 8.07
C VAL A 86 -10.53 2.87 8.58
N LYS A 87 -11.43 3.50 7.81
CA LYS A 87 -12.15 4.72 8.25
C LYS A 87 -13.01 4.48 9.49
N GLN A 88 -13.69 3.34 9.58
CA GLN A 88 -14.47 2.99 10.77
C GLN A 88 -13.57 2.72 11.98
N ALA A 89 -12.44 2.04 11.79
CA ALA A 89 -11.45 1.87 12.85
C ALA A 89 -10.91 3.24 13.34
N GLN A 90 -10.64 4.16 12.42
CA GLN A 90 -10.23 5.53 12.75
C GLN A 90 -11.30 6.27 13.56
N ALA A 91 -12.58 6.17 13.16
CA ALA A 91 -13.68 6.76 13.92
C ALA A 91 -13.79 6.18 15.34
N PHE A 92 -13.60 4.87 15.51
CA PHE A 92 -13.56 4.26 16.85
C PHE A 92 -12.36 4.77 17.67
N ASN A 93 -11.18 4.85 17.08
CA ASN A 93 -9.98 5.34 17.75
C ASN A 93 -10.16 6.80 18.23
N GLN A 94 -10.69 7.67 17.37
CA GLN A 94 -11.00 9.07 17.67
C GLN A 94 -12.10 9.23 18.73
N ALA A 95 -12.98 8.24 18.87
CA ALA A 95 -13.99 8.17 19.93
C ALA A 95 -13.45 7.60 21.26
N GLY A 96 -12.15 7.29 21.35
CA GLY A 96 -11.55 6.66 22.52
C GLY A 96 -11.80 5.15 22.63
N GLU A 97 -12.41 4.53 21.62
CA GLU A 97 -12.71 3.10 21.56
C GLU A 97 -11.53 2.31 20.95
N PHE A 98 -10.34 2.42 21.53
CA PHE A 98 -9.08 1.85 21.01
C PHE A 98 -9.15 0.34 20.72
N ASP A 99 -9.60 -0.47 21.69
CA ASP A 99 -9.68 -1.93 21.53
C ASP A 99 -10.65 -2.32 20.40
N LYS A 100 -11.74 -1.56 20.26
CA LYS A 100 -12.74 -1.76 19.21
C LYS A 100 -12.17 -1.40 17.84
N ALA A 101 -11.37 -0.33 17.74
CA ALA A 101 -10.67 0.04 16.52
C ALA A 101 -9.75 -1.11 16.04
N ILE A 102 -8.91 -1.66 16.93
CA ILE A 102 -8.04 -2.80 16.61
C ILE A 102 -8.85 -4.04 16.21
N LEU A 103 -9.91 -4.37 16.96
CA LEU A 103 -10.78 -5.50 16.64
C LEU A 103 -11.41 -5.34 15.25
N HIS A 104 -11.83 -4.12 14.90
CA HIS A 104 -12.48 -3.80 13.63
C HIS A 104 -11.55 -3.96 12.42
N LEU A 105 -10.22 -3.91 12.61
CA LEU A 105 -9.24 -4.15 11.53
C LEU A 105 -9.03 -5.65 11.20
N LYS A 106 -9.33 -6.56 12.14
CA LYS A 106 -9.09 -8.02 11.95
C LYS A 106 -9.73 -8.63 10.69
N PRO A 107 -10.91 -8.19 10.20
CA PRO A 107 -11.48 -8.68 8.94
C PRO A 107 -10.59 -8.46 7.71
N ILE A 108 -9.66 -7.48 7.71
CA ILE A 108 -8.74 -7.24 6.58
C ILE A 108 -7.86 -8.47 6.31
N ASP A 109 -7.38 -9.16 7.35
CA ASP A 109 -6.60 -10.40 7.17
C ASP A 109 -7.47 -11.56 6.65
N LYS A 110 -8.75 -11.60 7.02
CA LYS A 110 -9.71 -12.56 6.45
C LYS A 110 -9.97 -12.28 4.98
N LEU A 111 -10.11 -11.01 4.58
CA LEU A 111 -10.23 -10.61 3.19
C LEU A 111 -8.98 -11.08 2.43
N ARG A 112 -7.77 -10.78 2.93
CA ARG A 112 -6.52 -11.28 2.36
C ARG A 112 -6.54 -12.79 2.12
N LYS A 113 -6.89 -13.59 3.13
CA LYS A 113 -6.91 -15.05 3.05
C LYS A 113 -8.00 -15.61 2.15
N LYS A 114 -9.21 -15.03 2.18
CA LYS A 114 -10.37 -15.50 1.40
C LYS A 114 -10.06 -15.48 -0.09
N TYR A 115 -9.45 -14.41 -0.56
CA TYR A 115 -9.11 -14.30 -1.97
C TYR A 115 -7.85 -15.10 -2.35
N HIS A 116 -6.98 -15.42 -1.39
CA HIS A 116 -5.83 -16.32 -1.63
C HIS A 116 -6.22 -17.80 -1.80
N LYS A 117 -7.43 -18.21 -1.34
CA LYS A 117 -7.91 -19.61 -1.41
C LYS A 117 -8.79 -19.91 -2.61
N LEU A 118 -9.40 -18.91 -3.24
CA LEU A 118 -10.06 -19.09 -4.53
C LEU A 118 -8.97 -19.03 -5.59
N HIS A 119 -8.66 -20.16 -6.24
CA HIS A 119 -7.72 -20.19 -7.36
C HIS A 119 -8.17 -19.25 -8.48
N GLU A 120 -7.52 -18.09 -8.52
CA GLU A 120 -7.45 -16.93 -9.42
C GLU A 120 -6.59 -15.92 -8.62
N PRO A 121 -5.86 -14.96 -9.21
CA PRO A 121 -4.94 -14.08 -8.46
C PRO A 121 -5.61 -13.53 -7.20
N SER A 122 -4.96 -13.71 -6.03
CA SER A 122 -5.42 -13.24 -4.69
C SER A 122 -5.94 -11.81 -4.77
N PHE A 123 -6.85 -11.33 -3.92
CA PHE A 123 -7.26 -9.91 -3.90
C PHE A 123 -6.05 -8.98 -3.90
N TRP A 124 -4.97 -9.45 -3.30
CA TRP A 124 -3.69 -8.80 -3.40
C TRP A 124 -3.08 -8.93 -4.81
N ASP A 125 -2.91 -10.12 -5.40
CA ASP A 125 -2.46 -10.27 -6.79
C ASP A 125 -3.38 -9.58 -7.85
N LEU A 126 -4.69 -9.50 -7.60
CA LEU A 126 -5.75 -8.78 -8.33
C LEU A 126 -5.46 -7.30 -8.37
N LEU A 127 -5.00 -6.78 -7.22
CA LEU A 127 -4.64 -5.41 -7.04
C LEU A 127 -3.19 -5.10 -7.38
N PHE A 128 -2.26 -6.06 -7.34
CA PHE A 128 -0.82 -5.80 -7.33
C PHE A 128 -0.04 -6.46 -8.45
N GLY A 129 -0.73 -7.23 -9.31
CA GLY A 129 -0.09 -8.03 -10.34
C GLY A 129 0.73 -9.17 -9.76
N GLN A 130 1.02 -10.16 -10.60
CA GLN A 130 2.07 -11.14 -10.33
C GLN A 130 3.42 -10.59 -10.78
#